data_AF-A0A2N3E3L8-F1
#
_entry.id   AF-A0A2N3E3L8-F1
#
_cell.length_a   1.000
_cell.length_b   1.000
_cell.length_c   1.000
_cell.angle_alpha   90.00
_cell.angle_beta   90.00
_cell.angle_gamma   90.00
#
_symmetry.space_group_name_H-M   'P 1'
#
loop_
_entity.id
_entity.type
_entity.pdbx_description
1 polymer ?
#
loop_
_entity_poly.entity_id
_entity_poly.type
_entity_poly.pdbx_seq_one_letter_code
_entity_poly.pdbx_strand_id
1 'polypeptide(L)' 'MVAKVSISLTDDQAQLVDDAVASGDYASSSEVIREALREWKTKRLIGQLWDEGVTSGRTAPDENFTAIKKRARGKR' A
#
# COMPACT_ATOMS: atom_id res chain seq x y z
N MET A 1 -0.85 -14.55 13.39
CA MET A 1 -0.26 -15.84 12.97
C MET A 1 0.85 -15.56 11.96
N VAL A 2 1.98 -16.25 12.02
CA VAL A 2 3.13 -16.06 11.10
C VAL A 2 3.42 -17.40 10.42
N ALA A 3 3.60 -17.38 9.11
CA ALA A 3 4.02 -18.55 8.32
C ALA A 3 5.48 -18.37 7.87
N LYS A 4 6.26 -19.46 7.85
CA LYS A 4 7.61 -19.46 7.28
C LYS A 4 7.52 -19.76 5.78
N VAL A 5 8.20 -18.94 4.98
CA VAL A 5 8.28 -19.09 3.53
C VAL A 5 9.76 -19.01 3.16
N SER A 6 10.23 -19.94 2.31
CA SER A 6 11.57 -19.87 1.72
C SER A 6 11.48 -19.10 0.41
N ILE A 7 12.28 -18.05 0.27
CA ILE A 7 12.35 -17.21 -0.93
C ILE A 7 13.81 -17.03 -1.34
N SER A 8 14.05 -16.89 -2.65
CA SER A 8 15.35 -16.49 -3.17
C SER A 8 15.34 -14.99 -3.42
N LEU A 9 16.35 -14.30 -2.92
CA LEU A 9 16.62 -12.89 -3.20
C LEU A 9 17.83 -12.79 -4.12
N THR A 10 17.96 -11.69 -4.86
CA THR A 10 19.23 -11.38 -5.53
C THR A 10 20.28 -11.03 -4.49
N ASP A 11 21.57 -11.14 -4.84
CA ASP A 11 22.68 -10.82 -3.93
C ASP A 11 22.55 -9.38 -3.38
N ASP A 12 22.25 -8.41 -4.25
CA ASP A 12 22.02 -7.01 -3.86
C ASP A 12 20.87 -6.84 -2.86
N GLN A 13 19.79 -7.62 -3.01
CA GLN A 13 18.65 -7.56 -2.09
C GLN A 13 18.97 -8.20 -0.74
N ALA A 14 19.73 -9.29 -0.74
CA ALA A 14 20.20 -9.92 0.49
C ALA A 14 21.11 -8.96 1.26
N GLN A 15 22.06 -8.31 0.57
CA GLN A 15 22.95 -7.32 1.18
C GLN A 15 22.18 -6.15 1.80
N LEU A 16 21.17 -5.61 1.10
CA LEU A 16 20.33 -4.53 1.62
C LEU A 16 19.61 -4.94 2.92
N VAL A 17 19.10 -6.18 2.98
CA VAL A 17 18.45 -6.70 4.18
C VAL A 17 19.45 -6.89 5.32
N ASP A 18 20.64 -7.40 5.02
CA ASP A 18 21.71 -7.60 6.00
C ASP A 18 22.20 -6.27 6.57
N ASP A 19 22.40 -5.25 5.73
CA ASP A 19 22.80 -3.90 6.14
C ASP A 19 21.75 -3.25 7.05
N ALA A 20 20.46 -3.42 6.73
CA ALA A 20 19.35 -2.90 7.54
C ALA A 20 19.26 -3.56 8.92
N VAL A 21 19.64 -4.84 9.03
CA VAL A 21 19.74 -5.51 10.34
C VAL A 21 21.01 -5.07 11.06
N ALA A 22 22.13 -4.95 10.35
CA ALA A 22 23.42 -4.54 10.91
C ALA A 22 23.42 -3.11 11.45
N SER A 23 22.62 -2.20 10.88
CA SER A 23 22.44 -0.84 11.41
C SER A 23 21.77 -0.82 12.79
N GLY A 24 21.06 -1.89 13.15
CA GLY A 24 20.26 -1.98 14.36
C GLY A 24 18.85 -1.38 14.24
N ASP A 25 18.48 -0.87 13.05
CA ASP A 25 17.13 -0.33 12.79
C ASP A 25 16.07 -1.45 12.78
N TYR A 26 16.48 -2.68 12.45
CA TYR A 26 15.62 -3.85 12.42
C TYR A 26 16.20 -4.99 13.25
N ALA A 27 15.33 -5.67 14.02
CA ALA A 27 15.76 -6.79 14.86
C ALA A 27 15.98 -8.09 14.09
N SER A 28 15.49 -8.19 12.85
CA SER A 28 15.65 -9.38 12.00
C SER A 28 15.33 -9.12 10.53
N SER A 29 15.88 -9.94 9.64
CA SER A 29 15.54 -9.94 8.21
C SER A 29 14.03 -10.12 7.97
N SER A 30 13.36 -10.94 8.79
CA SER A 30 11.92 -11.14 8.70
C SER A 30 11.12 -9.86 9.00
N GLU A 31 11.66 -8.92 9.75
CA GLU A 31 11.04 -7.62 10.02
C GLU A 31 11.13 -6.71 8.81
N VAL A 32 12.33 -6.58 8.23
CA VAL A 32 12.59 -5.84 6.99
C VAL A 32 11.64 -6.31 5.87
N ILE A 33 11.56 -7.63 5.65
CA ILE A 33 10.70 -8.20 4.61
C ILE A 33 9.21 -7.93 4.90
N ARG A 34 8.75 -8.00 6.15
CA ARG A 34 7.36 -7.68 6.49
C ARG A 34 7.03 -6.21 6.22
N GLU A 35 7.93 -5.30 6.51
CA GLU A 35 7.74 -3.88 6.23
C GLU A 35 7.68 -3.61 4.73
N ALA A 36 8.65 -4.12 3.97
CA ALA A 36 8.68 -4.01 2.52
C ALA A 36 7.40 -4.56 1.86
N LEU A 37 6.88 -5.70 2.36
CA LEU A 37 5.63 -6.27 1.87
C LEU A 37 4.40 -5.42 2.22
N ARG A 38 4.39 -4.73 3.37
CA ARG A 38 3.31 -3.79 3.71
C ARG A 38 3.31 -2.61 2.76
N GLU A 39 4.47 -2.02 2.50
CA GLU A 39 4.58 -0.90 1.55
C GLU A 39 4.18 -1.32 0.14
N TRP A 40 4.65 -2.48 -0.31
CA TRP A 40 4.28 -3.03 -1.61
C TRP A 40 2.77 -3.23 -1.74
N LYS A 41 2.11 -3.76 -0.70
CA LYS A 41 0.65 -3.90 -0.65
C LYS A 41 -0.05 -2.54 -0.74
N THR A 42 0.43 -1.53 0.00
CA THR A 42 -0.12 -0.17 -0.03
C THR A 42 0.00 0.45 -1.43
N LYS A 43 1.17 0.33 -2.07
CA LYS A 43 1.39 0.82 -3.45
C LYS A 43 0.39 0.20 -4.44
N ARG A 44 0.14 -1.12 -4.32
CA ARG A 44 -0.86 -1.81 -5.15
C ARG A 44 -2.28 -1.35 -4.87
N LEU A 45 -2.65 -1.18 -3.61
CA LEU A 45 -3.98 -0.71 -3.24
C LEU A 45 -4.25 0.69 -3.84
N ILE A 46 -3.27 1.59 -3.79
CA ILE A 46 -3.39 2.92 -4.39
C ILE A 46 -3.61 2.81 -5.91
N GLY A 47 -2.85 1.95 -6.60
CA GLY A 47 -3.05 1.70 -8.02
C GLY A 47 -4.45 1.17 -8.33
N GLN A 48 -4.95 0.23 -7.54
CA GLN A 48 -6.31 -0.31 -7.70
C GLN A 48 -7.39 0.75 -7.52
N LEU A 49 -7.29 1.59 -6.48
CA LEU A 49 -8.24 2.68 -6.24
C LEU A 49 -8.18 3.75 -7.34
N TRP A 50 -7.00 3.99 -7.90
CA TRP A 50 -6.83 4.88 -9.04
C TRP A 50 -7.53 4.33 -10.28
N ASP A 51 -7.30 3.06 -10.61
CA ASP A 51 -7.93 2.40 -11.76
C ASP A 51 -9.47 2.36 -11.61
N GLU A 52 -9.97 2.08 -10.40
CA GLU A 52 -11.39 2.17 -10.07
C GLU A 52 -11.93 3.59 -10.31
N GLY A 53 -11.20 4.62 -9.83
CA GLY A 53 -11.55 6.02 -10.03
C GLY A 53 -11.62 6.41 -11.51
N VAL A 54 -10.62 6.05 -12.32
CA VAL A 54 -10.57 6.35 -13.75
C VAL A 54 -11.70 5.65 -14.50
N THR A 55 -12.02 4.41 -14.13
CA THR A 55 -13.06 3.62 -14.79
C THR A 55 -14.48 3.97 -14.33
N SER A 56 -14.64 4.67 -13.19
CA SER A 56 -15.94 5.07 -12.64
C SER A 56 -16.70 6.13 -13.48
N GLY A 57 -16.08 6.67 -14.51
CA GLY A 57 -16.68 7.63 -15.44
C GLY A 57 -16.36 9.08 -15.10
N ARG A 58 -16.95 10.01 -15.88
CA ARG A 58 -16.74 11.45 -15.67
C ARG A 58 -17.58 11.96 -14.51
N THR A 59 -16.97 12.77 -13.65
CA THR A 59 -17.67 13.52 -12.60
C THR A 59 -18.69 14.48 -13.22
N ALA A 60 -19.86 14.62 -12.59
CA ALA A 60 -20.88 15.54 -13.07
C ALA A 60 -20.38 17.01 -12.93
N PRO A 61 -20.66 17.90 -13.91
CA PRO A 61 -20.12 19.26 -13.91
C PRO A 61 -20.49 20.12 -12.68
N ASP A 62 -21.60 19.80 -12.03
CA ASP A 62 -22.14 20.50 -10.86
C ASP A 62 -21.80 19.82 -9.52
N GLU A 63 -21.05 18.71 -9.55
CA GLU A 63 -20.70 17.94 -8.36
C GLU A 63 -19.60 18.63 -7.55
N ASN A 64 -20.02 19.63 -6.75
CA ASN A 64 -19.17 20.33 -5.79
C ASN A 64 -19.39 19.82 -4.35
N PHE A 65 -18.52 20.26 -3.42
CA PHE A 65 -18.60 19.87 -2.01
C PHE A 65 -19.99 20.10 -1.37
N THR A 66 -20.69 21.18 -1.74
CA THR A 66 -22.03 21.48 -1.20
C THR A 66 -23.06 20.47 -1.69
N ALA A 67 -23.05 20.15 -2.98
CA ALA A 67 -23.93 19.15 -3.60
C ALA A 67 -23.68 17.75 -3.01
N ILE A 68 -22.41 17.34 -2.86
CA ILE A 68 -22.01 16.06 -2.27
C ILE A 68 -22.49 15.95 -0.82
N LYS A 69 -22.27 16.99 0.02
CA LYS A 69 -22.74 17.00 1.42
C LYS A 69 -24.26 16.93 1.52
N LYS A 70 -25.00 17.65 0.66
CA LYS A 70 -26.47 17.60 0.62
C LYS A 70 -26.96 16.18 0.29
N ARG A 71 -26.38 15.54 -0.73
CA ARG A 71 -26.69 14.15 -1.13
C ARG A 71 -26.42 13.16 0.00
N ALA A 72 -25.29 13.26 0.69
CA ALA A 72 -24.93 12.36 1.79
C ALA A 72 -25.91 12.47 2.99
N ARG A 73 -26.35 13.69 3.33
CA ARG A 73 -27.28 13.94 4.44
C ARG A 73 -28.71 13.46 4.15
N GLY A 74 -29.14 13.51 2.89
CA GLY A 74 -30.47 13.05 2.46
C GLY A 74 -30.62 11.53 2.27
N LYS A 75 -29.54 10.76 2.43
CA LYS A 75 -29.52 9.29 2.33
C LYS A 75 -29.81 8.58 3.67
N ARG A 76 -30.16 9.31 4.73
CA ARG A 76 -30.48 8.76 6.05
C ARG A 76 -31.96 8.45 6.18
#